data_AF-A0A5J6U7X8-F1
#
_entry.id   AF-A0A5J6U7X8-F1
#
_cell.length_a   1.000
_cell.length_b   1.000
_cell.length_c   1.000
_cell.angle_alpha   90.00
_cell.angle_beta   90.00
_cell.angle_gamma   90.00
#
_symmetry.space_group_name_H-M   'P 1'
#
loop_
_entity.id
_entity.type
_entity.pdbx_description
1 polymer ?
#
loop_
_entity_poly.entity_id
_entity_poly.type
_entity_poly.pdbx_seq_one_letter_code
_entity_poly.pdbx_strand_id
1 'polypeptide(L)'
;MSAEKLLRPVVDPSLPADERDLLAESSEGLVAAGDEVPKRGGRTGADAWWALGIATACGFAPAATLPWLLGGIGAILGVLAQVGSALLWWRFGFGAFLGAGTALQVVAWIVLYACSGDGARERLGREHHGRYFLEDDLGGTVQDVVRAQKAVDKVSGSALAEAGMLPAVDLRALEWEIAVACREATTEKRTLRKMAKANRGDEELRLSLQPRWRAVNAVLREMRARVAALDRYATRVSTAGVFHRAVQRGDESDERLRSALAEAGELAAALAARPAGGEART
;
A
#
# COMPACT_ATOMS: atom_id res chain seq x y z
N MET A 1 6.51 9.68 21.31
CA MET A 1 5.24 9.34 20.66
C MET A 1 5.49 8.07 19.87
N SER A 2 5.11 6.92 20.43
CA SER A 2 5.28 5.63 19.77
C SER A 2 4.48 5.67 18.47
N ALA A 3 5.15 5.46 17.33
CA ALA A 3 4.51 5.37 16.02
C ALA A 3 3.36 4.37 16.12
N GLU A 4 2.14 4.88 16.21
CA GLU A 4 0.94 4.10 16.09
C GLU A 4 1.06 3.45 14.72
N LYS A 5 1.33 2.13 14.72
CA LYS A 5 1.68 1.40 13.49
C LYS A 5 0.50 1.52 12.54
N LEU A 6 0.62 2.46 11.59
CA LEU A 6 -0.31 2.63 10.49
C LEU A 6 -0.43 1.29 9.76
N LEU A 7 -1.64 0.99 9.30
CA LEU A 7 -1.89 -0.18 8.48
C LEU A 7 -0.94 -0.13 7.26
N ARG A 8 -0.10 -1.16 7.08
CA ARG A 8 0.63 -1.31 5.82
C ARG A 8 -0.38 -1.69 4.73
N PRO A 9 -0.21 -1.23 3.47
CA PRO A 9 -1.06 -1.70 2.37
C PRO A 9 -1.11 -3.23 2.34
N VAL A 10 -2.32 -3.80 2.32
CA VAL A 10 -2.49 -5.24 2.12
C VAL A 10 -2.53 -5.48 0.63
N VAL A 11 -1.58 -6.26 0.11
CA VAL A 11 -1.38 -6.44 -1.33
C VAL A 11 -1.68 -7.88 -1.73
N ASP A 12 -2.30 -8.07 -2.89
CA ASP A 12 -2.63 -9.38 -3.45
C ASP A 12 -1.36 -10.26 -3.59
N PRO A 13 -1.33 -11.47 -2.97
CA PRO A 13 -0.16 -12.34 -2.98
C PRO A 13 0.19 -12.87 -4.37
N SER A 14 -0.75 -12.85 -5.32
CA SER A 14 -0.53 -13.32 -6.68
C SER A 14 0.19 -12.31 -7.58
N LEU A 15 0.49 -11.12 -7.07
CA LEU A 15 1.40 -10.18 -7.74
C LEU A 15 2.87 -10.66 -7.67
N PRO A 16 3.68 -10.30 -8.68
CA PRO A 16 5.14 -10.45 -8.63
C PRO A 16 5.73 -9.93 -7.32
N ALA A 17 6.77 -10.60 -6.83
CA ALA A 17 7.27 -10.36 -5.48
C ALA A 17 7.85 -8.94 -5.30
N ASP A 18 8.58 -8.46 -6.30
CA ASP A 18 9.16 -7.12 -6.38
C ASP A 18 8.10 -6.03 -6.41
N GLU A 19 7.05 -6.19 -7.22
CA GLU A 19 5.94 -5.24 -7.31
C GLU A 19 5.14 -5.17 -6.01
N ARG A 20 4.84 -6.35 -5.44
CA ARG A 20 4.10 -6.47 -4.19
C ARG A 20 4.83 -5.85 -3.02
N ASP A 21 6.13 -6.11 -2.90
CA ASP A 21 6.94 -5.59 -1.80
C ASP A 21 7.09 -4.05 -1.93
N LEU A 22 7.17 -3.52 -3.16
CA LEU A 22 7.16 -2.06 -3.41
C LEU A 22 5.82 -1.40 -3.05
N LEU A 23 4.68 -2.06 -3.32
CA LEU A 23 3.35 -1.60 -2.94
C LEU A 23 3.11 -1.70 -1.42
N ALA A 24 3.66 -2.71 -0.75
CA ALA A 24 3.47 -2.92 0.68
C ALA A 24 4.33 -1.98 1.57
N GLU A 25 5.34 -1.32 0.99
CA GLU A 25 6.29 -0.48 1.72
C GLU A 25 5.64 0.77 2.34
N SER A 26 4.75 1.43 1.60
CA SER A 26 4.06 2.64 2.07
C SER A 26 2.74 2.85 1.34
N SER A 27 1.75 3.41 2.04
CA SER A 27 0.49 3.87 1.46
C SER A 27 0.61 5.21 0.72
N GLU A 28 1.72 5.92 0.88
CA GLU A 28 1.95 7.21 0.25
C GLU A 28 1.97 7.08 -1.28
N GLY A 29 1.16 7.92 -1.95
CA GLY A 29 1.00 7.91 -3.41
C GLY A 29 -0.03 6.89 -3.93
N LEU A 30 -0.56 6.00 -3.08
CA LEU A 30 -1.59 5.04 -3.46
C LEU A 30 -2.99 5.62 -3.29
N VAL A 31 -3.91 5.21 -4.17
CA VAL A 31 -5.33 5.58 -4.12
C VAL A 31 -6.14 4.38 -3.62
N ALA A 32 -7.11 4.62 -2.74
CA ALA A 32 -7.95 3.57 -2.18
C ALA A 32 -8.70 2.82 -3.29
N ALA A 33 -8.83 1.49 -3.15
CA ALA A 33 -9.48 0.63 -4.13
C ALA A 33 -10.97 0.95 -4.36
N GLY A 34 -11.61 1.69 -3.46
CA GLY A 34 -12.98 2.20 -3.62
C GLY A 34 -13.10 3.46 -4.50
N ASP A 35 -12.00 4.15 -4.76
CA ASP A 35 -11.99 5.42 -5.48
C ASP A 35 -11.67 5.23 -6.98
N GLU A 36 -11.90 6.28 -7.78
CA GLU A 36 -11.57 6.29 -9.20
C GLU A 36 -10.05 6.20 -9.41
N VAL A 37 -9.65 5.34 -10.35
CA VAL A 37 -8.25 5.19 -10.76
C VAL A 37 -7.70 6.56 -11.19
N PRO A 38 -6.55 7.01 -10.66
CA PRO A 38 -5.97 8.29 -11.03
C PRO A 38 -5.54 8.27 -12.52
N LYS A 39 -6.26 9.01 -13.36
CA LYS A 39 -6.02 9.05 -14.81
C LYS A 39 -4.64 9.63 -15.19
N ARG A 40 -4.06 10.48 -14.33
CA ARG A 40 -2.86 11.27 -14.64
C ARG A 40 -1.58 10.80 -13.97
N GLY A 41 -1.60 9.64 -13.29
CA GLY A 41 -0.40 9.08 -12.66
C GLY A 41 0.10 9.96 -11.53
N GLY A 42 -0.74 10.17 -10.51
CA GLY A 42 -0.44 11.01 -9.35
C GLY A 42 -0.33 12.52 -9.63
N ARG A 43 -0.12 12.94 -10.89
CA ARG A 43 0.09 14.35 -11.25
C ARG A 43 -1.10 15.21 -10.85
N THR A 44 -0.85 16.12 -9.93
CA THR A 44 -1.80 17.12 -9.45
C THR A 44 -1.66 18.43 -10.20
N GLY A 45 -2.65 19.32 -10.04
CA GLY A 45 -2.51 20.70 -10.49
C GLY A 45 -1.36 21.44 -9.78
N ALA A 46 -1.04 21.06 -8.53
CA ALA A 46 0.08 21.62 -7.80
C ALA A 46 1.41 21.27 -8.46
N ASP A 47 1.58 20.04 -8.96
CA ASP A 47 2.79 19.62 -9.67
C ASP A 47 2.97 20.40 -10.98
N ALA A 48 1.88 20.68 -11.70
CA ALA A 48 1.92 21.51 -12.90
C ALA A 48 2.40 22.94 -12.59
N TRP A 49 1.92 23.54 -11.49
CA TRP A 49 2.34 24.87 -11.04
C TRP A 49 3.78 24.88 -10.50
N TRP A 50 4.17 23.86 -9.75
CA TRP A 50 5.54 23.70 -9.25
C TRP A 50 6.55 23.54 -10.40
N ALA A 51 6.24 22.64 -11.34
CA ALA A 51 7.03 22.46 -12.55
C ALA A 51 7.13 23.77 -13.34
N LEU A 52 6.06 24.56 -13.41
CA LEU A 52 6.07 25.84 -14.13
C LEU A 52 6.99 26.87 -13.46
N GLY A 53 6.98 26.93 -12.12
CA GLY A 53 7.89 27.78 -11.35
C GLY A 53 9.35 27.45 -11.61
N ILE A 54 9.72 26.17 -11.49
CA ILE A 54 11.09 25.70 -11.75
C ILE A 54 11.47 25.90 -13.23
N ALA A 55 10.57 25.61 -14.15
CA ALA A 55 10.81 25.78 -15.58
C ALA A 55 11.05 27.24 -15.98
N THR A 56 10.33 28.18 -15.35
CA THR A 56 10.56 29.62 -15.54
C THR A 56 11.98 29.99 -15.10
N ALA A 57 12.40 29.50 -13.93
CA ALA A 57 13.75 29.71 -13.44
C ALA A 57 14.81 29.05 -14.35
N CYS A 58 14.52 27.88 -14.94
CA CYS A 58 15.39 27.24 -15.95
C CYS A 58 15.48 28.05 -17.25
N GLY A 59 14.40 28.70 -17.68
CA GLY A 59 14.36 29.52 -18.90
C GLY A 59 15.24 30.78 -18.82
N PHE A 60 15.27 31.43 -17.65
CA PHE A 60 15.92 32.74 -17.49
C PHE A 60 17.19 32.74 -16.63
N ALA A 61 17.38 31.73 -15.78
CA ALA A 61 18.55 31.54 -14.95
C ALA A 61 19.05 30.08 -14.95
N PRO A 62 19.32 29.46 -16.13
CA PRO A 62 19.75 28.07 -16.23
C PRO A 62 21.04 27.78 -15.45
N ALA A 63 21.97 28.74 -15.35
CA ALA A 63 23.22 28.56 -14.60
C ALA A 63 23.01 28.36 -13.09
N ALA A 64 21.91 28.87 -12.52
CA ALA A 64 21.59 28.69 -11.11
C ALA A 64 20.73 27.43 -10.85
N THR A 65 19.88 27.07 -11.80
CA THR A 65 18.83 26.04 -11.62
C THR A 65 19.24 24.66 -12.10
N LEU A 66 19.94 24.55 -13.23
CA LEU A 66 20.37 23.25 -13.76
C LEU A 66 21.39 22.50 -12.88
N PRO A 67 22.37 23.14 -12.20
CA PRO A 67 23.23 22.43 -11.26
C PRO A 67 22.45 21.76 -10.12
N TRP A 68 21.38 22.41 -9.65
CA TRP A 68 20.53 21.87 -8.59
C TRP A 68 19.74 20.64 -9.06
N LEU A 69 19.28 20.63 -10.32
CA LEU A 69 18.49 19.52 -10.89
C LEU A 69 19.34 18.33 -11.36
N LEU A 70 20.51 18.60 -11.97
CA LEU A 70 21.29 17.60 -12.72
C LEU A 70 22.73 17.44 -12.19
N GLY A 71 23.06 18.05 -11.05
CA GLY A 71 24.40 17.99 -10.46
C GLY A 71 25.48 18.60 -11.35
N GLY A 72 26.64 17.95 -11.43
CA GLY A 72 27.80 18.47 -12.17
C GLY A 72 27.55 18.69 -13.67
N ILE A 73 26.78 17.80 -14.32
CA ILE A 73 26.39 17.96 -15.73
C ILE A 73 25.50 19.19 -15.89
N GLY A 74 24.59 19.40 -14.94
CA GLY A 74 23.72 20.57 -14.87
C GLY A 74 24.47 21.89 -14.80
N ALA A 75 25.61 21.93 -14.10
CA ALA A 75 26.43 23.13 -14.02
C ALA A 75 27.00 23.53 -15.39
N ILE A 76 27.54 22.57 -16.14
CA ILE A 76 28.10 22.82 -17.47
C ILE A 76 27.01 23.27 -18.44
N LEU A 77 25.89 22.55 -18.49
CA LEU A 77 24.75 22.90 -19.34
C LEU A 77 24.15 24.26 -18.97
N GLY A 78 24.06 24.55 -17.67
CA GLY A 78 23.56 25.83 -17.14
C GLY A 78 24.40 27.02 -17.60
N VAL A 79 25.73 26.93 -17.48
CA VAL A 79 26.64 27.98 -17.94
C VAL A 79 26.57 28.15 -19.45
N LEU A 80 26.59 27.05 -20.22
CA LEU A 80 26.49 27.11 -21.69
C LEU A 80 25.17 27.76 -22.14
N ALA A 81 24.05 27.37 -21.53
CA ALA A 81 22.76 27.97 -21.82
C ALA A 81 22.72 29.46 -21.44
N GLN A 82 23.29 29.85 -20.30
CA GLN A 82 23.35 31.25 -19.87
C GLN A 82 24.19 32.12 -20.82
N VAL A 83 25.36 31.62 -21.23
CA VAL A 83 26.25 32.30 -22.19
C VAL A 83 25.55 32.39 -23.55
N GLY A 84 24.91 31.32 -24.00
CA GLY A 84 24.11 31.30 -25.23
C GLY A 84 23.01 32.36 -25.22
N SER A 85 22.25 32.46 -24.12
CA SER A 85 21.21 33.47 -23.94
C SER A 85 21.75 34.90 -23.93
N ALA A 86 22.89 35.14 -23.26
CA ALA A 86 23.56 36.44 -23.26
C ALA A 86 24.04 36.85 -24.65
N LEU A 87 24.62 35.91 -25.41
CA LEU A 87 25.03 36.12 -26.80
C LEU A 87 23.83 36.41 -27.71
N LEU A 88 22.71 35.70 -27.50
CA LEU A 88 21.49 35.91 -28.27
C LEU A 88 20.90 37.31 -28.02
N TRP A 89 20.88 37.76 -26.75
CA TRP A 89 20.48 39.11 -26.39
C TRP A 89 21.40 40.14 -27.05
N TRP A 90 22.73 39.97 -26.95
CA TRP A 90 23.69 40.89 -27.53
C TRP A 90 23.57 41.00 -29.05
N ARG A 91 23.37 39.87 -29.75
CA ARG A 91 23.42 39.82 -31.21
C ARG A 91 22.09 40.13 -31.90
N PHE A 92 20.97 39.75 -31.29
CA PHE A 92 19.62 39.77 -31.89
C PHE A 92 18.61 40.59 -31.08
N GLY A 93 19.04 41.19 -29.96
CA GLY A 93 18.23 42.04 -29.11
C GLY A 93 17.38 41.29 -28.08
N PHE A 94 16.68 42.08 -27.27
CA PHE A 94 15.93 41.57 -26.11
C PHE A 94 14.77 40.63 -26.50
N GLY A 95 14.11 40.87 -27.63
CA GLY A 95 13.01 40.02 -28.11
C GLY A 95 13.45 38.59 -28.41
N ALA A 96 14.63 38.41 -29.04
CA ALA A 96 15.19 37.09 -29.30
C ALA A 96 15.51 36.35 -28.00
N PHE A 97 16.09 37.07 -27.02
CA PHE A 97 16.35 36.54 -25.68
C PHE A 97 15.09 36.04 -24.98
N LEU A 98 14.02 36.84 -24.95
CA LEU A 98 12.74 36.42 -24.37
C LEU A 98 12.16 35.21 -25.11
N GLY A 99 12.17 35.22 -26.44
CA GLY A 99 11.67 34.10 -27.24
C GLY A 99 12.39 32.79 -26.94
N ALA A 100 13.73 32.82 -26.87
CA ALA A 100 14.54 31.65 -26.53
C ALA A 100 14.32 31.20 -25.08
N GLY A 101 14.27 32.13 -24.12
CA GLY A 101 13.98 31.84 -22.72
C GLY A 101 12.61 31.20 -22.51
N THR A 102 11.57 31.71 -23.19
CA THR A 102 10.22 31.13 -23.17
C THR A 102 10.19 29.75 -23.82
N ALA A 103 10.87 29.55 -24.95
CA ALA A 103 10.96 28.23 -25.57
C ALA A 103 11.64 27.22 -24.62
N LEU A 104 12.75 27.61 -23.99
CA LEU A 104 13.44 26.78 -23.00
C LEU A 104 12.56 26.51 -21.77
N GLN A 105 11.81 27.50 -21.28
CA GLN A 105 10.83 27.35 -20.21
C GLN A 105 9.75 26.33 -20.59
N VAL A 106 9.19 26.38 -21.80
CA VAL A 106 8.16 25.41 -22.23
C VAL A 106 8.73 24.00 -22.27
N VAL A 107 9.92 23.81 -22.82
CA VAL A 107 10.57 22.49 -22.87
C VAL A 107 10.88 21.99 -21.46
N ALA A 108 11.46 22.84 -20.60
CA ALA A 108 11.75 22.50 -19.21
C ALA A 108 10.47 22.15 -18.44
N TRP A 109 9.37 22.87 -18.67
CA TRP A 109 8.08 22.58 -18.05
C TRP A 109 7.54 21.23 -18.49
N ILE A 110 7.56 20.91 -19.78
CA ILE A 110 7.11 19.61 -20.29
C ILE A 110 7.94 18.48 -19.69
N VAL A 111 9.27 18.61 -19.67
CA VAL A 111 10.17 17.60 -19.12
C VAL A 111 9.96 17.44 -17.62
N LEU A 112 9.96 18.54 -16.86
CA LEU A 112 9.74 18.50 -15.41
C LEU A 112 8.35 17.95 -15.08
N TYR A 113 7.30 18.33 -15.81
CA TYR A 113 5.95 17.81 -15.63
C TYR A 113 5.83 16.31 -16.00
N ALA A 114 6.53 15.88 -17.04
CA ALA A 114 6.60 14.47 -17.41
C ALA A 114 7.30 13.65 -16.32
N CYS A 115 8.40 14.17 -15.77
CA CYS A 115 9.21 13.55 -14.71
C CYS A 115 8.64 13.69 -13.30
N SER A 116 7.73 14.64 -13.04
CA SER A 116 7.02 14.79 -11.77
C SER A 116 5.78 13.90 -11.66
N GLY A 117 5.67 12.87 -12.51
CA GLY A 117 4.58 11.90 -12.49
C GLY A 117 5.06 10.48 -12.29
N ASP A 118 4.27 9.74 -11.50
CA ASP A 118 4.42 8.36 -11.06
C ASP A 118 5.85 7.90 -10.76
N GLY A 119 6.20 7.89 -9.47
CA GLY A 119 7.21 6.96 -9.00
C GLY A 119 6.81 5.52 -9.36
N ALA A 120 7.76 4.61 -9.26
CA ALA A 120 7.51 3.20 -9.60
C ALA A 120 6.31 2.63 -8.83
N ARG A 121 6.10 3.09 -7.57
CA ARG A 121 4.98 2.67 -6.73
C ARG A 121 3.64 3.19 -7.23
N GLU A 122 3.51 4.48 -7.54
CA GLU A 122 2.25 5.08 -8.01
C GLU A 122 1.85 4.52 -9.38
N ARG A 123 2.84 4.23 -10.24
CA ARG A 123 2.61 3.52 -11.50
C ARG A 123 2.00 2.13 -11.25
N LEU A 124 2.60 1.35 -10.36
CA LEU A 124 2.09 0.02 -9.99
C LEU A 124 0.73 0.10 -9.29
N GLY A 125 0.52 1.11 -8.44
CA GLY A 125 -0.76 1.34 -7.77
C GLY A 125 -1.88 1.57 -8.78
N ARG A 126 -1.60 2.30 -9.85
CA ARG A 126 -2.55 2.49 -10.95
C ARG A 126 -2.76 1.21 -11.77
N GLU A 127 -1.69 0.49 -12.10
CA GLU A 127 -1.73 -0.74 -12.90
C GLU A 127 -2.48 -1.87 -12.17
N HIS A 128 -2.28 -1.96 -10.86
CA HIS A 128 -2.89 -2.96 -9.98
C HIS A 128 -3.97 -2.37 -9.07
N HIS A 129 -4.65 -1.32 -9.52
CA HIS A 129 -5.73 -0.70 -8.75
C HIS A 129 -6.79 -1.73 -8.39
N GLY A 130 -7.16 -1.79 -7.12
CA GLY A 130 -8.08 -2.81 -6.59
C GLY A 130 -7.42 -4.13 -6.18
N ARG A 131 -6.12 -4.31 -6.41
CA ARG A 131 -5.32 -5.46 -5.93
C ARG A 131 -4.46 -5.13 -4.70
N TYR A 132 -4.77 -4.01 -4.06
CA TYR A 132 -4.27 -3.64 -2.74
C TYR A 132 -5.37 -2.91 -1.98
N PHE A 133 -5.29 -2.91 -0.65
CA PHE A 133 -6.24 -2.19 0.21
C PHE A 133 -5.52 -1.26 1.18
N LEU A 134 -6.08 -0.06 1.30
CA LEU A 134 -5.64 0.98 2.24
C LEU A 134 -6.59 1.08 3.43
N GLU A 135 -6.25 1.94 4.39
CA GLU A 135 -7.06 2.17 5.58
C GLU A 135 -8.50 2.62 5.24
N ASP A 136 -8.63 3.50 4.25
CA ASP A 136 -9.90 4.04 3.78
C ASP A 136 -10.84 3.00 3.15
N ASP A 137 -10.28 1.92 2.60
CA ASP A 137 -11.05 0.80 2.03
C ASP A 137 -11.68 -0.06 3.13
N LEU A 138 -11.01 -0.18 4.27
CA LEU A 138 -11.40 -1.07 5.36
C LEU A 138 -12.30 -0.39 6.39
N GLY A 139 -12.15 0.92 6.59
CA GLY A 139 -12.97 1.70 7.50
C GLY A 139 -13.02 1.12 8.92
N GLY A 140 -14.18 0.62 9.37
CA GLY A 140 -14.36 0.16 10.75
C GLY A 140 -13.65 -1.16 11.10
N THR A 141 -12.99 -1.82 10.14
CA THR A 141 -12.31 -3.11 10.34
C THR A 141 -10.80 -3.02 10.26
N VAL A 142 -10.23 -1.81 10.16
CA VAL A 142 -8.78 -1.57 10.07
C VAL A 142 -8.03 -2.29 11.19
N GLN A 143 -8.54 -2.21 12.42
CA GLN A 143 -7.90 -2.84 13.59
C GLN A 143 -7.87 -4.37 13.51
N ASP A 144 -8.89 -5.00 12.90
CA ASP A 144 -8.90 -6.46 12.71
C ASP A 144 -7.80 -6.88 11.71
N VAL A 145 -7.59 -6.10 10.64
CA VAL A 145 -6.54 -6.34 9.64
C VAL A 145 -5.14 -6.04 10.19
N VAL A 146 -4.96 -4.93 10.93
CA VAL A 146 -3.69 -4.63 11.61
C VAL A 146 -3.32 -5.74 12.59
N ARG A 147 -4.29 -6.35 13.28
CA ARG A 147 -4.04 -7.48 14.18
C ARG A 147 -3.62 -8.73 13.40
N ALA A 148 -4.24 -8.98 12.24
CA ALA A 148 -3.83 -10.06 11.34
C ALA A 148 -2.38 -9.85 10.85
N GLN A 149 -2.04 -8.65 10.38
CA GLN A 149 -0.68 -8.28 9.95
C GLN A 149 0.36 -8.52 11.03
N LYS A 150 0.10 -8.08 12.26
CA LYS A 150 1.00 -8.31 13.39
C LYS A 150 1.20 -9.80 13.67
N ALA A 151 0.15 -10.61 13.55
CA ALA A 151 0.24 -12.04 13.74
C ALA A 151 1.04 -12.71 12.60
N VAL A 152 0.83 -12.31 11.34
CA VAL A 152 1.63 -12.76 10.18
C VAL A 152 3.10 -12.40 10.33
N ASP A 153 3.40 -11.16 10.71
CA ASP A 153 4.77 -10.69 10.93
C ASP A 153 5.46 -11.49 12.04
N LYS A 154 4.74 -11.77 13.13
CA LYS A 154 5.25 -12.54 14.26
C LYS A 154 5.59 -13.98 13.87
N VAL A 155 4.79 -14.61 13.00
CA VAL A 155 5.09 -15.97 12.51
C VAL A 155 6.22 -15.95 11.48
N SER A 156 6.12 -15.08 10.48
CA SER A 156 7.08 -14.99 9.36
C SER A 156 8.48 -14.59 9.82
N GLY A 157 8.58 -13.72 10.83
CA GLY A 157 9.85 -13.30 11.44
C GLY A 157 10.32 -14.17 12.60
N SER A 158 9.73 -15.35 12.80
CA SER A 158 10.16 -16.26 13.87
C SER A 158 11.37 -17.09 13.45
N ALA A 159 12.28 -17.39 14.38
CA ALA A 159 13.41 -18.28 14.14
C ALA A 159 13.00 -19.69 13.66
N LEU A 160 11.77 -20.11 13.97
CA LEU A 160 11.21 -21.37 13.47
C LEU A 160 10.85 -21.32 11.99
N ALA A 161 10.36 -20.16 11.51
CA ALA A 161 10.11 -19.94 10.09
C ALA A 161 11.43 -19.92 9.30
N GLU A 162 12.45 -19.22 9.82
CA GLU A 162 13.80 -19.19 9.24
C GLU A 162 14.44 -20.58 9.20
N ALA A 163 14.20 -21.40 10.23
CA ALA A 163 14.67 -22.77 10.30
C ALA A 163 13.84 -23.78 9.46
N GLY A 164 12.77 -23.33 8.79
CA GLY A 164 11.89 -24.22 8.02
C GLY A 164 11.15 -25.27 8.85
N MET A 165 10.96 -25.02 10.15
CA MET A 165 10.31 -25.95 11.09
C MET A 165 8.79 -25.79 11.17
N LEU A 166 8.26 -24.71 10.61
CA LEU A 166 6.83 -24.43 10.63
C LEU A 166 6.11 -25.14 9.47
N PRO A 167 4.85 -25.55 9.67
CA PRO A 167 4.03 -26.09 8.59
C PRO A 167 3.85 -25.05 7.47
N ALA A 168 3.75 -25.53 6.23
CA ALA A 168 3.49 -24.69 5.06
C ALA A 168 2.05 -24.14 5.12
N VAL A 169 1.92 -22.88 5.54
CA VAL A 169 0.67 -22.10 5.46
C VAL A 169 0.99 -20.81 4.73
N ASP A 170 0.21 -20.49 3.70
CA ASP A 170 0.34 -19.20 3.00
C ASP A 170 -0.29 -18.08 3.83
N LEU A 171 0.53 -17.48 4.69
CA LEU A 171 0.10 -16.39 5.57
C LEU A 171 -0.25 -15.11 4.82
N ARG A 172 0.37 -14.87 3.66
CA ARG A 172 0.08 -13.68 2.85
C ARG A 172 -1.28 -13.82 2.16
N ALA A 173 -1.61 -15.02 1.65
CA ALA A 173 -2.94 -15.32 1.16
C ALA A 173 -4.01 -15.16 2.25
N LEU A 174 -3.73 -15.65 3.46
CA LEU A 174 -4.63 -15.48 4.59
C LEU A 174 -4.85 -14.00 4.97
N GLU A 175 -3.78 -13.18 4.97
CA GLU A 175 -3.88 -11.72 5.20
C GLU A 175 -4.76 -11.05 4.13
N TRP A 176 -4.53 -11.38 2.86
CA TRP A 176 -5.30 -10.86 1.74
C TRP A 176 -6.78 -11.23 1.83
N GLU A 177 -7.12 -12.49 2.09
CA GLU A 177 -8.50 -12.95 2.24
C GLU A 177 -9.25 -12.21 3.35
N ILE A 178 -8.59 -12.00 4.50
CA ILE A 178 -9.15 -11.23 5.61
C ILE A 178 -9.43 -9.79 5.16
N ALA A 179 -8.49 -9.16 4.46
CA ALA A 179 -8.65 -7.79 3.98
C ALA A 179 -9.75 -7.66 2.91
N VAL A 180 -9.86 -8.60 1.96
CA VAL A 180 -10.95 -8.67 0.98
C VAL A 180 -12.30 -8.74 1.70
N ALA A 181 -12.49 -9.71 2.59
CA ALA A 181 -13.75 -9.89 3.30
C ALA A 181 -14.12 -8.66 4.16
N CYS A 182 -13.13 -8.03 4.78
CA CYS A 182 -13.30 -6.79 5.52
C CYS A 182 -13.74 -5.62 4.62
N ARG A 183 -13.10 -5.42 3.46
CA ARG A 183 -13.48 -4.39 2.49
C ARG A 183 -14.90 -4.62 1.98
N GLU A 184 -15.23 -5.84 1.54
CA GLU A 184 -16.55 -6.17 1.01
C GLU A 184 -17.66 -5.90 2.04
N ALA A 185 -17.45 -6.36 3.28
CA ALA A 185 -18.36 -6.10 4.38
C ALA A 185 -18.50 -4.59 4.67
N THR A 186 -17.40 -3.83 4.62
CA THR A 186 -17.42 -2.37 4.82
C THR A 186 -18.16 -1.66 3.69
N THR A 187 -17.92 -2.02 2.43
CA THR A 187 -18.62 -1.46 1.27
C THR A 187 -20.11 -1.76 1.32
N GLU A 188 -20.50 -3.00 1.56
CA GLU A 188 -21.91 -3.39 1.69
C GLU A 188 -22.58 -2.65 2.87
N LYS A 189 -21.89 -2.54 4.01
CA LYS A 189 -22.37 -1.77 5.15
C LYS A 189 -22.57 -0.29 4.83
N ARG A 190 -21.66 0.33 4.06
CA ARG A 190 -21.80 1.73 3.59
C ARG A 190 -23.02 1.87 2.67
N THR A 191 -23.21 0.93 1.73
CA THR A 191 -24.37 0.89 0.83
C THR A 191 -25.69 0.75 1.59
N LEU A 192 -25.78 -0.20 2.52
CA LEU A 192 -26.96 -0.40 3.36
C LEU A 192 -27.28 0.82 4.22
N ARG A 193 -26.26 1.49 4.78
CA ARG A 193 -26.45 2.75 5.52
C ARG A 193 -26.97 3.86 4.63
N LYS A 194 -26.47 3.98 3.40
CA LYS A 194 -26.93 4.98 2.42
C LYS A 194 -28.40 4.74 2.05
N MET A 195 -28.78 3.50 1.77
CA MET A 195 -30.18 3.12 1.48
C MET A 195 -31.11 3.39 2.67
N ALA A 196 -30.72 3.01 3.89
CA ALA A 196 -31.52 3.26 5.09
C ALA A 196 -31.66 4.75 5.40
N LYS A 197 -30.63 5.56 5.12
CA LYS A 197 -30.68 7.02 5.31
C LYS A 197 -31.58 7.70 4.28
N ALA A 198 -31.50 7.29 3.02
CA ALA A 198 -32.30 7.86 1.93
C ALA A 198 -33.81 7.59 2.11
N ASN A 199 -34.16 6.46 2.72
CA ASN A 199 -35.54 6.02 2.90
C ASN A 199 -35.98 6.09 4.38
N ARG A 200 -35.61 7.18 5.08
CA ARG A 200 -36.05 7.41 6.46
C ARG A 200 -37.57 7.53 6.51
N GLY A 201 -38.23 6.53 7.08
CA GLY A 201 -39.69 6.49 7.25
C GLY A 201 -40.36 5.29 6.61
N ASP A 202 -39.66 4.57 5.73
CA ASP A 202 -40.13 3.33 5.14
C ASP A 202 -39.73 2.13 6.02
N GLU A 203 -40.65 1.70 6.88
CA GLU A 203 -40.42 0.58 7.81
C GLU A 203 -40.39 -0.76 7.07
N GLU A 204 -41.12 -0.90 5.96
CA GLU A 204 -41.12 -2.12 5.14
C GLU A 204 -39.73 -2.32 4.50
N LEU A 205 -39.16 -1.27 3.93
CA LEU A 205 -37.80 -1.32 3.40
C LEU A 205 -36.79 -1.63 4.51
N ARG A 206 -36.90 -1.02 5.70
CA ARG A 206 -36.01 -1.33 6.84
C ARG A 206 -36.05 -2.80 7.21
N LEU A 207 -37.25 -3.40 7.27
CA LEU A 207 -37.41 -4.82 7.54
C LEU A 207 -36.78 -5.67 6.43
N SER A 208 -36.92 -5.28 5.16
CA SER A 208 -36.31 -5.97 4.03
C SER A 208 -34.77 -5.92 4.02
N LEU A 209 -34.14 -4.87 4.59
CA LEU A 209 -32.68 -4.74 4.68
C LEU A 209 -32.09 -5.54 5.85
N GLN A 210 -32.90 -5.93 6.84
CA GLN A 210 -32.42 -6.59 8.07
C GLN A 210 -31.68 -7.91 7.80
N PRO A 211 -32.11 -8.80 6.89
CA PRO A 211 -31.36 -10.01 6.54
C PRO A 211 -29.97 -9.70 5.98
N ARG A 212 -29.84 -8.69 5.10
CA ARG A 212 -28.53 -8.26 4.55
C ARG A 212 -27.60 -7.76 5.66
N TRP A 213 -28.13 -6.95 6.58
CA TRP A 213 -27.39 -6.51 7.77
C TRP A 213 -26.89 -7.68 8.63
N ARG A 214 -27.71 -8.72 8.84
CA ARG A 214 -27.31 -9.91 9.58
C ARG A 214 -26.22 -10.69 8.86
N ALA A 215 -26.31 -10.82 7.53
CA ALA A 215 -25.31 -11.49 6.71
C ALA A 215 -23.94 -10.78 6.79
N VAL A 216 -23.90 -9.45 6.58
CA VAL A 216 -22.67 -8.66 6.73
C VAL A 216 -22.04 -8.83 8.11
N ASN A 217 -22.86 -8.77 9.17
CA ASN A 217 -22.36 -8.96 10.53
C ASN A 217 -21.89 -10.39 10.80
N ALA A 218 -22.46 -11.40 10.13
CA ALA A 218 -22.00 -12.78 10.22
C ALA A 218 -20.60 -12.93 9.61
N VAL A 219 -20.38 -12.40 8.40
CA VAL A 219 -19.06 -12.35 7.74
C VAL A 219 -18.03 -11.67 8.64
N LEU A 220 -18.35 -10.50 9.22
CA LEU A 220 -17.43 -9.81 10.12
C LEU A 220 -17.10 -10.61 11.39
N ARG A 221 -18.07 -11.34 11.97
CA ARG A 221 -17.82 -12.20 13.13
C ARG A 221 -16.90 -13.37 12.76
N GLU A 222 -17.13 -13.97 11.60
CA GLU A 222 -16.29 -15.05 11.09
C GLU A 222 -14.85 -14.58 10.84
N MET A 223 -14.68 -13.42 10.21
CA MET A 223 -13.34 -12.84 9.99
C MET A 223 -12.63 -12.56 11.31
N ARG A 224 -13.31 -12.00 12.31
CA ARG A 224 -12.71 -11.82 13.65
C ARG A 224 -12.31 -13.14 14.31
N ALA A 225 -13.11 -14.19 14.13
CA ALA A 225 -12.76 -15.52 14.62
C ALA A 225 -11.52 -16.08 13.92
N ARG A 226 -11.34 -15.78 12.62
CA ARG A 226 -10.15 -16.14 11.84
C ARG A 226 -8.92 -15.37 12.29
N VAL A 227 -9.02 -14.05 12.47
CA VAL A 227 -7.94 -13.22 13.05
C VAL A 227 -7.58 -13.72 14.45
N ALA A 228 -8.55 -14.15 15.27
CA ALA A 228 -8.28 -14.73 16.58
C ALA A 228 -7.57 -16.09 16.50
N ALA A 229 -7.89 -16.93 15.51
CA ALA A 229 -7.18 -18.17 15.28
C ALA A 229 -5.73 -17.93 14.84
N LEU A 230 -5.51 -16.95 13.95
CA LEU A 230 -4.18 -16.55 13.50
C LEU A 230 -3.32 -15.99 14.65
N ASP A 231 -3.91 -15.20 15.55
CA ASP A 231 -3.23 -14.68 16.73
C ASP A 231 -2.84 -15.78 17.74
N ARG A 232 -3.71 -16.79 17.93
CA ARG A 232 -3.37 -17.98 18.72
C ARG A 232 -2.23 -18.77 18.10
N TYR A 233 -2.26 -18.97 16.78
CA TYR A 233 -1.18 -19.62 16.04
C TYR A 233 0.15 -18.86 16.21
N ALA A 234 0.14 -17.54 16.01
CA ALA A 234 1.31 -16.68 16.20
C ALA A 234 1.85 -16.69 17.64
N THR A 235 0.97 -16.79 18.64
CA THR A 235 1.35 -16.98 20.04
C THR A 235 2.00 -18.33 20.26
N ARG A 236 1.45 -19.42 19.72
CA ARG A 236 2.03 -20.76 19.86
C ARG A 236 3.39 -20.88 19.17
N VAL A 237 3.54 -20.34 17.96
CA VAL A 237 4.83 -20.26 17.25
C VAL A 237 5.86 -19.50 18.07
N SER A 238 5.48 -18.40 18.70
CA SER A 238 6.36 -17.63 19.57
C SER A 238 6.82 -18.43 20.80
N THR A 239 5.92 -19.18 21.43
CA THR A 239 6.24 -20.07 22.55
C THR A 239 7.19 -21.19 22.11
N ALA A 240 6.90 -21.84 20.98
CA ALA A 240 7.78 -22.85 20.40
C ALA A 240 9.17 -22.27 20.08
N GLY A 241 9.25 -21.02 19.61
CA GLY A 241 10.52 -20.33 19.36
C GLY A 241 11.34 -20.08 20.63
N VAL A 242 10.69 -19.91 21.80
CA VAL A 242 11.38 -19.83 23.10
C VAL A 242 11.99 -21.18 23.45
N PHE A 243 11.22 -22.27 23.33
CA PHE A 243 11.72 -23.63 23.59
C PHE A 243 12.84 -24.02 22.63
N HIS A 244 12.74 -23.67 21.35
CA HIS A 244 13.80 -23.92 20.37
C HIS A 244 15.12 -23.27 20.77
N ARG A 245 15.10 -22.01 21.22
CA ARG A 245 16.30 -21.34 21.74
C ARG A 245 16.82 -21.93 23.04
N ALA A 246 15.97 -22.51 23.88
CA ALA A 246 16.40 -23.20 25.10
C ALA A 246 17.07 -24.54 24.78
N VAL A 247 16.50 -25.32 23.86
CA VAL A 247 17.08 -26.56 23.35
C VAL A 247 18.43 -26.31 22.68
N GLN A 248 18.55 -25.25 21.84
CA GLN A 248 19.84 -24.88 21.23
C GLN A 248 20.92 -24.52 22.25
N ARG A 249 20.54 -24.04 23.44
CA ARG A 249 21.47 -23.75 24.55
C ARG A 249 21.75 -24.95 25.45
N GLY A 250 21.05 -26.07 25.26
CA GLY A 250 21.13 -27.25 26.12
C GLY A 250 20.37 -27.12 27.44
N ASP A 251 19.53 -26.11 27.59
CA ASP A 251 18.83 -25.79 28.85
C ASP A 251 17.54 -26.60 29.06
N GLU A 252 17.00 -27.19 27.99
CA GLU A 252 15.65 -27.77 28.01
C GLU A 252 15.54 -29.02 27.14
N SER A 253 14.56 -29.88 27.45
CA SER A 253 14.32 -31.12 26.70
C SER A 253 13.56 -30.87 25.40
N ASP A 254 13.94 -31.63 24.37
CA ASP A 254 13.36 -31.59 23.03
C ASP A 254 11.84 -31.93 23.02
N GLU A 255 11.34 -32.61 24.06
CA GLU A 255 9.94 -33.01 24.18
C GLU A 255 8.97 -31.81 24.24
N ARG A 256 9.35 -30.74 24.97
CA ARG A 256 8.52 -29.52 25.06
C ARG A 256 8.44 -28.80 23.73
N LEU A 257 9.55 -28.78 22.98
CA LEU A 257 9.58 -28.21 21.64
C LEU A 257 8.69 -29.00 20.69
N ARG A 258 8.79 -30.34 20.69
CA ARG A 258 7.94 -31.21 19.86
C ARG A 258 6.45 -31.01 20.15
N SER A 259 6.06 -31.02 21.42
CA SER A 259 4.68 -30.72 21.83
C SER A 259 4.22 -29.33 21.38
N ALA A 260 5.12 -28.33 21.44
CA ALA A 260 4.81 -26.99 20.95
C ALA A 260 4.63 -26.87 19.44
N LEU A 261 5.45 -27.59 18.68
CA LEU A 261 5.33 -27.67 17.22
C LEU A 261 4.09 -28.46 16.80
N ALA A 262 3.73 -29.53 17.51
CA ALA A 262 2.52 -30.31 17.24
C ALA A 262 1.26 -29.44 17.38
N GLU A 263 1.11 -28.73 18.50
CA GLU A 263 -0.02 -27.80 18.70
C GLU A 263 -0.03 -26.66 17.66
N ALA A 264 1.15 -26.14 17.28
CA ALA A 264 1.24 -25.13 16.22
C ALA A 264 0.79 -25.71 14.87
N GLY A 265 1.15 -26.96 14.57
CA GLY A 265 0.73 -27.72 13.40
C GLY A 265 -0.78 -27.91 13.31
N GLU A 266 -1.44 -28.26 14.41
CA GLU A 266 -2.90 -28.39 14.47
C GLU A 266 -3.60 -27.05 14.21
N LEU A 267 -3.11 -25.95 14.80
CA LEU A 267 -3.65 -24.62 14.57
C LEU A 267 -3.46 -24.16 13.12
N ALA A 268 -2.30 -24.45 12.53
CA ALA A 268 -2.00 -24.19 11.13
C ALA A 268 -2.95 -24.98 10.20
N ALA A 269 -3.15 -26.26 10.47
CA ALA A 269 -4.09 -27.10 9.73
C ALA A 269 -5.53 -26.58 9.85
N ALA A 270 -5.95 -26.14 11.04
CA ALA A 270 -7.27 -25.55 11.25
C ALA A 270 -7.46 -24.22 10.50
N LEU A 271 -6.39 -23.42 10.33
CA LEU A 271 -6.40 -22.20 9.52
C LEU A 271 -6.51 -22.50 8.02
N ALA A 272 -5.81 -23.54 7.55
CA ALA A 272 -5.84 -23.96 6.15
C ALA A 272 -7.14 -24.69 5.76
N ALA A 273 -7.73 -25.46 6.68
CA ALA A 273 -8.93 -26.25 6.44
C ALA A 273 -10.23 -25.43 6.41
N ARG A 274 -10.20 -24.17 6.88
CA ARG A 274 -11.35 -23.28 6.73
C ARG A 274 -11.31 -22.70 5.31
N PRO A 275 -12.14 -23.19 4.37
CA PRO A 275 -12.22 -22.56 3.06
C PRO A 275 -12.56 -21.09 3.29
N ALA A 276 -11.93 -20.20 2.53
CA ALA A 276 -12.46 -18.86 2.39
C ALA A 276 -13.94 -19.03 2.02
N GLY A 277 -14.86 -18.46 2.79
CA GLY A 277 -16.31 -18.54 2.52
C GLY A 277 -16.75 -17.86 1.22
N GLY A 278 -15.88 -17.82 0.21
CA GLY A 278 -15.99 -17.15 -1.07
C GLY A 278 -15.70 -18.08 -2.25
N GLU A 279 -16.12 -19.36 -2.21
CA GLU A 279 -16.26 -20.18 -3.44
C GLU A 279 -17.27 -19.59 -4.45
N ALA A 280 -17.88 -18.43 -4.17
CA ALA A 280 -18.72 -17.71 -5.12
C ALA A 280 -18.17 -16.29 -5.35
N ARG A 281 -17.35 -16.13 -6.40
CA ARG A 281 -17.24 -14.97 -7.32
C ARG A 281 -15.82 -14.87 -7.91
N THR A 282 -15.53 -15.75 -8.88
CA THR A 282 -14.66 -15.39 -10.01
C THR A 282 -15.55 -14.91 -11.16
#